data_AF-A0A6L2PTJ7-F1
#
_entry.id   AF-A0A6L2PTJ7-F1
#
_cell.length_a   1.000
_cell.length_b   1.000
_cell.length_c   1.000
_cell.angle_alpha   90.00
_cell.angle_beta   90.00
_cell.angle_gamma   90.00
#
_symmetry.space_group_name_H-M   'P 1'
#
loop_
_entity.id
_entity.type
_entity.pdbx_description
1 polymer ?
#
loop_
_entity_poly.entity_id
_entity_poly.type
_entity_poly.pdbx_seq_one_letter_code
_entity_poly.pdbx_strand_id
1 'polypeptide(L)'
;MMHRDRMKPKYALEDYIYEMESRSLEPSVDPEDLDVYAQLQQKEKDLILAAELGKALLEKNEELSRQNEKIAEDYSQQLELLEQDRHLLRRKLESTQSECDTRLLELQADIRELNQTIAEREAALKQTEREKTILIAELTEQNQRLTNSLKESSRVEEQLTAQLQGLRDQCNLKKSSLQDHVSSLEVLRDEINLMSEKKCELERKLQSLLNEREGLGLALDEATDRIVMLEHQAREQELQLRQAQRDLEELRVANCSLGERIETLSAQSSSPGPRSLLHEMECDDDESRESELAFRKEVLSAYKQLRLACDRLRHSRGDSIISDVESMFCEDISPSMLKVGLLSEVVQDLSRLIQEVLNRRESQSSSSSSSGIELELELEAELHRAHESLEKVQKHLDSREEELKRRTEQVMELTSKLSVRDAELAGMTEERDRARSDLEETHLAKDEVVRKAWEVRDAAVARKNTVEVELAKTRIDVMQANSQLMEAIQQKVELSQQLEQWQMDMQSLLDDQMKEKLCRQERARQGDNLANSKRPSTRRLFGLFQR
;
A
#
# COMPACT_ATOMS: atom_id res chain seq x y z
N MET A 1 78.43 77.95 -45.71
CA MET A 1 78.97 78.99 -46.62
C MET A 1 80.29 79.53 -46.06
N MET A 2 81.40 79.01 -46.55
CA MET A 2 82.72 79.63 -46.55
C MET A 2 83.41 79.02 -47.78
N HIS A 3 83.19 79.60 -48.95
CA HIS A 3 83.91 79.22 -50.16
C HIS A 3 85.37 79.66 -49.98
N ARG A 4 86.20 78.75 -49.46
CA ARG A 4 87.63 78.81 -49.71
C ARG A 4 87.80 78.47 -51.19
N ASP A 5 87.94 79.50 -52.01
CA ASP A 5 88.57 79.37 -53.32
C ASP A 5 89.91 78.68 -53.10
N ARG A 6 89.94 77.37 -53.32
CA ARG A 6 91.18 76.64 -53.49
C ARG A 6 91.79 77.25 -54.74
N MET A 7 92.80 78.08 -54.55
CA MET A 7 93.75 78.43 -55.61
C MET A 7 94.08 77.12 -56.31
N LYS A 8 93.54 76.92 -57.52
CA LYS A 8 93.95 75.80 -58.35
C LYS A 8 95.46 75.93 -58.47
N PRO A 9 96.24 74.88 -58.15
CA PRO A 9 97.68 74.94 -58.31
C PRO A 9 97.94 75.38 -59.75
N LYS A 10 98.81 76.38 -59.94
CA LYS A 10 99.07 77.00 -61.26
C LYS A 10 99.58 75.97 -62.30
N TYR A 11 99.94 74.77 -61.84
CA TYR A 11 100.39 73.61 -62.61
C TYR A 11 99.91 72.35 -61.89
N ALA A 12 99.40 71.37 -62.63
CA ALA A 12 99.08 70.05 -62.09
C ALA A 12 100.38 69.30 -61.78
N LEU A 13 100.30 68.28 -60.93
CA LEU A 13 101.48 67.50 -60.53
C LEU A 13 102.10 66.79 -61.74
N GLU A 14 101.24 66.39 -62.68
CA GLU A 14 101.61 65.89 -63.99
C GLU A 14 102.41 66.91 -64.82
N ASP A 15 102.12 68.22 -64.68
CA ASP A 15 102.80 69.29 -65.43
C ASP A 15 104.24 69.54 -64.92
N TYR A 16 104.48 69.47 -63.61
CA TYR A 16 105.83 69.59 -63.04
C TYR A 16 106.71 68.35 -63.31
N ILE A 17 106.11 67.16 -63.33
CA ILE A 17 106.80 65.93 -63.74
C ILE A 17 107.22 66.04 -65.20
N TYR A 18 106.34 66.55 -66.05
CA TYR A 18 106.64 66.79 -67.46
C TYR A 18 107.77 67.81 -67.68
N GLU A 19 107.81 68.89 -66.89
CA GLU A 19 108.86 69.92 -66.97
C GLU A 19 110.24 69.41 -66.47
N MET A 20 110.24 68.53 -65.47
CA MET A 20 111.43 67.81 -64.97
C MET A 20 111.96 66.78 -65.97
N GLU A 21 111.06 66.00 -66.59
CA GLU A 21 111.41 64.97 -67.58
C GLU A 21 111.91 65.58 -68.88
N SER A 22 111.29 66.68 -69.33
CA SER A 22 111.68 67.37 -70.58
C SER A 22 113.06 68.04 -70.52
N ARG A 23 113.52 68.48 -69.33
CA ARG A 23 114.88 69.04 -69.15
C ARG A 23 115.97 68.00 -68.90
N SER A 24 115.60 66.82 -68.42
CA SER A 24 116.54 65.68 -68.28
C SER A 24 117.02 65.14 -69.63
N LEU A 25 116.36 65.52 -70.73
CA LEU A 25 116.67 65.12 -72.10
C LEU A 25 117.55 66.11 -72.89
N GLU A 26 117.99 67.23 -72.29
CA GLU A 26 118.94 68.14 -72.95
C GLU A 26 120.37 67.54 -72.98
N PRO A 27 121.11 67.57 -74.11
CA PRO A 27 122.45 66.99 -74.20
C PRO A 27 123.44 67.79 -73.35
N SER A 28 124.17 67.13 -72.46
CA SER A 28 125.23 67.71 -71.65
C SER A 28 126.37 68.26 -72.53
N VAL A 29 126.50 69.58 -72.61
CA VAL A 29 127.69 70.27 -73.16
C VAL A 29 128.83 70.14 -72.15
N ASP A 30 130.06 69.93 -72.63
CA ASP A 30 131.25 69.58 -71.84
C ASP A 30 131.49 70.48 -70.61
N PRO A 31 131.99 69.93 -69.48
CA PRO A 31 131.98 70.62 -68.18
C PRO A 31 132.94 71.83 -68.04
N GLU A 32 133.83 72.06 -69.00
CA GLU A 32 134.94 73.02 -68.87
C GLU A 32 134.68 74.40 -69.50
N ASP A 33 133.59 74.58 -70.26
CA ASP A 33 133.28 75.86 -70.95
C ASP A 33 131.90 76.47 -70.58
N LEU A 34 131.22 75.94 -69.57
CA LEU A 34 130.04 76.59 -68.99
C LEU A 34 130.45 77.44 -67.79
N ASP A 35 130.19 78.75 -67.89
CA ASP A 35 130.30 79.70 -66.80
C ASP A 35 129.66 79.11 -65.53
N VAL A 36 130.45 78.99 -64.46
CA VAL A 36 130.03 78.42 -63.16
C VAL A 36 128.72 79.05 -62.68
N TYR A 37 128.50 80.32 -63.05
CA TYR A 37 127.27 81.05 -62.77
C TYR A 37 126.02 80.49 -63.47
N ALA A 38 126.12 80.06 -64.73
CA ALA A 38 125.00 79.49 -65.48
C ALA A 38 124.62 78.10 -64.97
N GLN A 39 125.60 77.27 -64.62
CA GLN A 39 125.36 75.97 -63.98
C GLN A 39 124.72 76.14 -62.60
N LEU A 40 125.18 77.12 -61.80
CA LEU A 40 124.58 77.43 -60.50
C LEU A 40 123.13 77.89 -60.67
N GLN A 41 122.83 78.76 -61.64
CA GLN A 41 121.47 79.23 -61.90
C GLN A 41 120.55 78.11 -62.39
N GLN A 42 121.05 77.15 -63.18
CA GLN A 42 120.30 75.96 -63.57
C GLN A 42 120.00 75.08 -62.35
N LYS A 43 121.00 74.83 -61.50
CA LYS A 43 120.82 74.09 -60.24
C LYS A 43 119.86 74.80 -59.27
N GLU A 44 119.88 76.13 -59.21
CA GLU A 44 118.91 76.92 -58.44
C GLU A 44 117.48 76.75 -58.98
N LYS A 45 117.29 76.78 -60.31
CA LYS A 45 115.98 76.53 -60.94
C LYS A 45 115.48 75.11 -60.69
N ASP A 46 116.35 74.11 -60.78
CA ASP A 46 116.00 72.71 -60.52
C ASP A 46 115.67 72.48 -59.04
N LEU A 47 116.40 73.13 -58.12
CA LEU A 47 116.07 73.13 -56.69
C LEU A 47 114.70 73.74 -56.41
N ILE A 48 114.37 74.85 -57.09
CA ILE A 48 113.04 75.49 -56.98
C ILE A 48 111.95 74.57 -57.54
N LEU A 49 112.13 73.99 -58.73
CA LEU A 49 111.15 73.08 -59.33
C LEU A 49 110.97 71.80 -58.49
N ALA A 50 112.04 71.22 -57.96
CA ALA A 50 111.95 70.08 -57.05
C ALA A 50 111.21 70.44 -55.74
N ALA A 51 111.40 71.65 -55.22
CA ALA A 51 110.65 72.15 -54.07
C ALA A 51 109.16 72.38 -54.40
N GLU A 52 108.85 72.89 -55.60
CA GLU A 52 107.48 73.09 -56.08
C GLU A 52 106.75 71.76 -56.34
N LEU A 53 107.43 70.77 -56.95
CA LEU A 53 106.93 69.40 -57.09
C LEU A 53 106.73 68.75 -55.71
N GLY A 54 107.70 68.90 -54.80
CA GLY A 54 107.60 68.42 -53.42
C GLY A 54 106.41 69.04 -52.71
N LYS A 55 106.16 70.34 -52.90
CA LYS A 55 104.98 71.04 -52.38
C LYS A 55 103.69 70.51 -52.99
N ALA A 56 103.62 70.29 -54.29
CA ALA A 56 102.45 69.73 -54.95
C ALA A 56 102.16 68.28 -54.49
N LEU A 57 103.20 67.47 -54.30
CA LEU A 57 103.11 66.12 -53.72
C LEU A 57 102.59 66.16 -52.29
N LEU A 58 103.09 67.08 -51.47
CA LEU A 58 102.61 67.27 -50.11
C LEU A 58 101.14 67.71 -50.11
N GLU A 59 100.74 68.66 -50.96
CA GLU A 59 99.34 69.10 -51.08
C GLU A 59 98.40 67.96 -51.52
N LYS A 60 98.81 67.12 -52.48
CA LYS A 60 98.04 65.93 -52.88
C LYS A 60 98.00 64.87 -51.79
N ASN A 61 99.10 64.65 -51.08
CA ASN A 61 99.14 63.72 -49.94
C ASN A 61 98.23 64.23 -48.80
N GLU A 62 98.23 65.53 -48.52
CA GLU A 62 97.29 66.15 -47.59
C GLU A 62 95.83 66.02 -48.05
N GLU A 63 95.54 66.16 -49.34
CA GLU A 63 94.19 65.96 -49.88
C GLU A 63 93.75 64.50 -49.78
N LEU A 64 94.60 63.54 -50.12
CA LEU A 64 94.35 62.11 -49.94
C LEU A 64 94.16 61.77 -48.45
N SER A 65 94.96 62.37 -47.57
CA SER A 65 94.82 62.21 -46.11
C SER A 65 93.46 62.73 -45.64
N ARG A 66 93.02 63.92 -46.08
CA ARG A 66 91.69 64.46 -45.77
C ARG A 66 90.55 63.59 -46.33
N GLN A 67 90.74 62.97 -47.49
CA GLN A 67 89.75 62.05 -48.05
C GLN A 67 89.68 60.75 -47.25
N ASN A 68 90.83 60.18 -46.86
CA ASN A 68 90.91 59.01 -46.00
C ASN A 68 90.31 59.27 -44.62
N GLU A 69 90.52 60.46 -44.04
CA GLU A 69 89.89 60.88 -42.78
C GLU A 69 88.37 60.89 -42.91
N LYS A 70 87.81 61.51 -43.96
CA LYS A 70 86.36 61.51 -44.19
C LYS A 70 85.79 60.10 -44.37
N ILE A 71 86.48 59.25 -45.13
CA ILE A 71 86.06 57.86 -45.33
C ILE A 71 86.10 57.11 -43.99
N ALA A 72 87.13 57.33 -43.16
CA ALA A 72 87.21 56.75 -41.83
C ALA A 72 86.10 57.27 -40.91
N GLU A 73 85.77 58.56 -40.97
CA GLU A 73 84.63 59.16 -40.26
C GLU A 73 83.31 58.52 -40.71
N ASP A 74 83.06 58.40 -42.02
CA ASP A 74 81.84 57.76 -42.56
C ASP A 74 81.73 56.29 -42.13
N TYR A 75 82.83 55.53 -42.19
CA TYR A 75 82.85 54.15 -41.69
C TYR A 75 82.63 54.06 -40.18
N SER A 76 83.18 55.00 -39.40
CA SER A 76 82.95 55.04 -37.95
C SER A 76 81.48 55.30 -37.62
N GLN A 77 80.82 56.23 -38.32
CA GLN A 77 79.39 56.50 -38.16
C GLN A 77 78.54 55.29 -38.55
N GLN A 78 78.87 54.60 -39.65
CA GLN A 78 78.18 53.38 -40.05
C GLN A 78 78.33 52.26 -39.02
N LEU A 79 79.52 52.10 -38.43
CA LEU A 79 79.75 51.14 -37.35
C LEU A 79 78.91 51.47 -36.12
N GLU A 80 78.86 52.74 -35.71
CA GLU A 80 78.02 53.18 -34.59
C GLU A 80 76.53 52.89 -34.84
N LEU A 81 76.02 53.17 -36.03
CA LEU A 81 74.63 52.87 -36.39
C LEU A 81 74.35 51.35 -36.35
N LEU A 82 75.24 50.54 -36.90
CA LEU A 82 75.10 49.07 -36.85
C LEU A 82 75.16 48.54 -35.42
N GLU A 83 76.00 49.12 -34.56
CA GLU A 83 76.04 48.77 -33.15
C GLU A 83 74.74 49.14 -32.44
N GLN A 84 74.21 50.35 -32.68
CA GLN A 84 72.92 50.77 -32.14
C GLN A 84 71.79 49.84 -32.59
N ASP A 85 71.70 49.54 -33.88
CA ASP A 85 70.70 48.62 -34.44
C ASP A 85 70.84 47.21 -33.84
N ARG A 86 72.07 46.70 -33.69
CA ARG A 86 72.34 45.42 -33.02
C ARG A 86 71.83 45.43 -31.58
N HIS A 87 72.10 46.49 -30.82
CA HIS A 87 71.65 46.62 -29.43
C HIS A 87 70.12 46.72 -29.34
N LEU A 88 69.49 47.48 -30.24
CA LEU A 88 68.04 47.58 -30.33
C LEU A 88 67.38 46.24 -30.70
N LEU A 89 67.94 45.51 -31.66
CA LEU A 89 67.43 44.19 -32.07
C LEU A 89 67.57 43.16 -30.95
N ARG A 90 68.68 43.15 -30.21
CA ARG A 90 68.83 42.29 -29.02
C ARG A 90 67.77 42.58 -27.98
N ARG A 91 67.55 43.87 -27.64
CA ARG A 91 66.52 44.26 -26.68
C ARG A 91 65.11 43.87 -27.14
N LYS A 92 64.81 44.03 -28.43
CA LYS A 92 63.52 43.60 -29.01
C LYS A 92 63.36 42.08 -28.91
N LEU A 93 64.40 41.32 -29.23
CA LEU A 93 64.38 39.86 -29.12
C LEU A 93 64.15 39.44 -27.66
N GLU A 94 64.89 40.01 -26.71
CA GLU A 94 64.73 39.77 -25.28
C GLU A 94 63.31 40.11 -24.79
N SER A 95 62.74 41.24 -25.22
CA SER A 95 61.35 41.61 -24.91
C SER A 95 60.37 40.56 -25.43
N THR A 96 60.47 40.19 -26.71
CA THR A 96 59.58 39.18 -27.29
C THR A 96 59.76 37.80 -26.67
N GLN A 97 60.98 37.45 -26.27
CA GLN A 97 61.27 36.22 -25.56
C GLN A 97 60.61 36.24 -24.18
N SER A 98 60.74 37.34 -23.43
CA SER A 98 60.10 37.47 -22.12
C SER A 98 58.57 37.40 -22.21
N GLU A 99 57.96 37.99 -23.25
CA GLU A 99 56.51 37.88 -23.50
C GLU A 99 56.08 36.45 -23.86
N CYS A 100 56.90 35.73 -24.62
CA CYS A 100 56.67 34.31 -24.90
C CYS A 100 56.78 33.48 -23.61
N ASP A 101 57.79 33.75 -22.78
CA ASP A 101 58.00 33.05 -21.51
C ASP A 101 56.84 33.32 -20.54
N THR A 102 56.30 34.54 -20.47
CA THR A 102 55.10 34.83 -19.66
C THR A 102 53.88 34.08 -20.19
N ARG A 103 53.64 34.07 -21.50
CA ARG A 103 52.53 33.32 -22.10
C ARG A 103 52.67 31.81 -21.87
N LEU A 104 53.89 31.28 -21.92
CA LEU A 104 54.15 29.88 -21.60
C LEU A 104 53.84 29.56 -20.14
N LEU A 105 54.21 30.44 -19.21
CA LEU A 105 53.90 30.27 -17.79
C LEU A 105 52.40 30.33 -17.50
N GLU A 106 51.68 31.25 -18.15
CA GLU A 106 50.21 31.35 -18.08
C GLU A 106 49.55 30.07 -18.59
N LEU A 107 49.88 29.63 -19.81
CA LEU A 107 49.32 28.39 -20.36
C LEU A 107 49.68 27.16 -19.52
N GLN A 108 50.89 27.11 -18.94
CA GLN A 108 51.26 26.05 -18.01
C GLN A 108 50.44 26.11 -16.71
N ALA A 109 50.10 27.30 -16.22
CA ALA A 109 49.21 27.46 -15.06
C ALA A 109 47.80 26.98 -15.39
N ASP A 110 47.26 27.40 -16.54
CA ASP A 110 45.94 26.96 -17.03
C ASP A 110 45.87 25.43 -17.16
N ILE A 111 46.90 24.79 -17.72
CA ILE A 111 46.96 23.32 -17.81
C ILE A 111 46.96 22.69 -16.42
N ARG A 112 47.67 23.25 -15.43
CA ARG A 112 47.68 22.74 -14.06
C ARG A 112 46.31 22.88 -13.41
N GLU A 113 45.65 24.02 -13.56
CA GLU A 113 44.31 24.27 -13.03
C GLU A 113 43.26 23.36 -13.69
N LEU A 114 43.30 23.19 -15.01
CA LEU A 114 42.42 22.27 -15.72
C LEU A 114 42.64 20.83 -15.26
N ASN A 115 43.88 20.39 -15.09
CA ASN A 115 44.16 19.04 -14.57
C ASN A 115 43.66 18.87 -13.13
N GLN A 116 43.82 19.89 -12.29
CA GLN A 116 43.29 19.85 -10.92
C GLN A 116 41.76 19.78 -10.91
N THR A 117 41.07 20.59 -11.70
CA THR A 117 39.60 20.57 -11.77
C THR A 117 39.10 19.25 -12.34
N ILE A 118 39.77 18.65 -13.32
CA ILE A 118 39.45 17.30 -13.82
C ILE A 118 39.60 16.27 -12.70
N ALA A 119 40.73 16.27 -11.97
CA ALA A 119 40.96 15.34 -10.87
C ALA A 119 39.92 15.48 -9.75
N GLU A 120 39.54 16.71 -9.37
CA GLU A 120 38.49 16.98 -8.40
C GLU A 120 37.12 16.48 -8.87
N ARG A 121 36.79 16.69 -10.15
CA ARG A 121 35.54 16.18 -10.75
C ARG A 121 35.51 14.66 -10.79
N GLU A 122 36.60 14.00 -11.17
CA GLU A 122 36.71 12.55 -11.14
C GLU A 122 36.58 11.99 -9.72
N ALA A 123 37.20 12.64 -8.73
CA ALA A 123 37.09 12.24 -7.33
C ALA A 123 35.64 12.38 -6.82
N ALA A 124 34.97 13.49 -7.15
CA ALA A 124 33.57 13.70 -6.83
C ALA A 124 32.66 12.66 -7.50
N LEU A 125 32.88 12.37 -8.78
CA LEU A 125 32.12 11.33 -9.50
C LEU A 125 32.30 9.96 -8.84
N LYS A 126 33.54 9.54 -8.56
CA LYS A 126 33.84 8.27 -7.86
C LYS A 126 33.17 8.22 -6.49
N GLN A 127 33.12 9.34 -5.77
CA GLN A 127 32.44 9.40 -4.48
C GLN A 127 30.93 9.24 -4.63
N THR A 128 30.29 9.94 -5.57
CA THR A 128 28.85 9.78 -5.84
C THR A 128 28.51 8.37 -6.34
N GLU A 129 29.39 7.72 -7.11
CA GLU A 129 29.20 6.34 -7.54
C GLU A 129 29.25 5.38 -6.35
N ARG A 130 30.19 5.56 -5.41
CA ARG A 130 30.24 4.78 -4.16
C ARG A 130 28.95 4.97 -3.35
N GLU A 131 28.51 6.21 -3.15
CA GLU A 131 27.27 6.51 -2.44
C GLU A 131 26.05 5.85 -3.11
N LYS A 132 25.95 5.92 -4.44
CA LYS A 132 24.92 5.20 -5.21
C LYS A 132 24.99 3.70 -5.01
N THR A 133 26.18 3.10 -5.04
CA THR A 133 26.33 1.64 -4.82
C THR A 133 25.92 1.22 -3.41
N ILE A 134 26.19 2.06 -2.39
CA ILE A 134 25.76 1.82 -1.01
C ILE A 134 24.24 1.89 -0.91
N LEU A 135 23.62 2.94 -1.47
CA LEU A 135 22.16 3.09 -1.47
C LEU A 135 21.48 1.93 -2.20
N ILE A 136 22.02 1.49 -3.34
CA ILE A 136 21.51 0.32 -4.06
C ILE A 136 21.61 -0.92 -3.17
N ALA A 137 22.74 -1.15 -2.50
CA ALA A 137 22.91 -2.29 -1.59
C ALA A 137 21.88 -2.25 -0.45
N GLU A 138 21.68 -1.11 0.21
CA GLU A 138 20.69 -0.93 1.28
C GLU A 138 19.26 -1.19 0.79
N LEU A 139 18.86 -0.62 -0.35
CA LEU A 139 17.55 -0.86 -0.95
C LEU A 139 17.36 -2.33 -1.34
N THR A 140 18.40 -2.99 -1.86
CA THR A 140 18.32 -4.43 -2.18
C THR A 140 18.18 -5.28 -0.92
N GLU A 141 18.87 -4.94 0.16
CA GLU A 141 18.76 -5.65 1.44
C GLU A 141 17.36 -5.45 2.05
N GLN A 142 16.83 -4.23 2.05
CA GLN A 142 15.47 -3.94 2.52
C GLN A 142 14.43 -4.73 1.72
N ASN A 143 14.54 -4.75 0.38
CA ASN A 143 13.66 -5.54 -0.48
C ASN A 143 13.76 -7.03 -0.17
N GLN A 144 14.96 -7.57 0.08
CA GLN A 144 15.13 -8.96 0.50
C GLN A 144 14.48 -9.26 1.86
N ARG A 145 14.64 -8.37 2.85
CA ARG A 145 14.01 -8.48 4.17
C ARG A 145 12.48 -8.50 4.06
N LEU A 146 11.90 -7.56 3.31
CA LEU A 146 10.45 -7.50 3.05
C LEU A 146 9.96 -8.75 2.32
N THR A 147 10.70 -9.21 1.31
CA THR A 147 10.38 -10.44 0.57
C THR A 147 10.39 -11.66 1.50
N ASN A 148 11.33 -11.75 2.43
CA ASN A 148 11.39 -12.84 3.39
C ASN A 148 10.23 -12.79 4.39
N SER A 149 9.90 -11.60 4.90
CA SER A 149 8.73 -11.39 5.77
C SER A 149 7.42 -11.77 5.06
N LEU A 150 7.27 -11.42 3.78
CA LEU A 150 6.12 -11.81 2.96
C LEU A 150 6.05 -13.34 2.79
N LYS A 151 7.18 -14.01 2.54
CA LYS A 151 7.24 -15.47 2.45
C LYS A 151 6.89 -16.15 3.77
N GLU A 152 7.34 -15.59 4.90
CA GLU A 152 6.98 -16.08 6.22
C GLU A 152 5.47 -15.92 6.48
N SER A 153 4.90 -14.75 6.16
CA SER A 153 3.44 -14.53 6.25
C SER A 153 2.67 -15.50 5.37
N SER A 154 3.09 -15.71 4.12
CA SER A 154 2.49 -16.67 3.19
C SER A 154 2.53 -18.09 3.74
N ARG A 155 3.64 -18.51 4.37
CA ARG A 155 3.75 -19.84 5.00
C ARG A 155 2.80 -19.97 6.19
N VAL A 156 2.64 -18.92 7.00
CA VAL A 156 1.68 -18.93 8.10
C VAL A 156 0.24 -19.00 7.59
N GLU A 157 -0.09 -18.26 6.52
CA GLU A 157 -1.40 -18.36 5.86
C GLU A 157 -1.66 -19.76 5.29
N GLU A 158 -0.68 -20.39 4.64
CA GLU A 158 -0.76 -21.78 4.17
C GLU A 158 -1.00 -22.76 5.33
N GLN A 159 -0.33 -22.57 6.47
CA GLN A 159 -0.54 -23.39 7.67
C GLN A 159 -1.95 -23.20 8.25
N LEU A 160 -2.42 -21.96 8.37
CA LEU A 160 -3.76 -21.66 8.90
C LEU A 160 -4.85 -22.17 7.96
N THR A 161 -4.68 -22.05 6.65
CA THR A 161 -5.63 -22.59 5.66
C THR A 161 -5.68 -24.11 5.70
N ALA A 162 -4.55 -24.79 5.86
CA ALA A 162 -4.52 -26.23 6.07
C ALA A 162 -5.22 -26.64 7.38
N GLN A 163 -5.03 -25.90 8.47
CA GLN A 163 -5.74 -26.13 9.73
C GLN A 163 -7.25 -25.92 9.60
N LEU A 164 -7.67 -24.84 8.93
CA LEU A 164 -9.09 -24.57 8.64
C LEU A 164 -9.71 -25.67 7.79
N GLN A 165 -8.98 -26.18 6.79
CA GLN A 165 -9.43 -27.31 5.98
C GLN A 165 -9.57 -28.58 6.82
N GLY A 166 -8.59 -28.89 7.68
CA GLY A 166 -8.69 -30.01 8.63
C GLY A 166 -9.88 -29.90 9.58
N LEU A 167 -10.19 -28.69 10.08
CA LEU A 167 -11.37 -28.45 10.91
C LEU A 167 -12.68 -28.60 10.11
N ARG A 168 -12.73 -28.10 8.87
CA ARG A 168 -13.89 -28.30 7.99
C ARG A 168 -14.13 -29.78 7.71
N ASP A 169 -13.08 -30.55 7.45
CA ASP A 169 -13.17 -31.99 7.21
C ASP A 169 -13.66 -32.73 8.47
N GLN A 170 -13.21 -32.35 9.66
CA GLN A 170 -13.73 -32.89 10.92
C GLN A 170 -15.22 -32.56 11.14
N CYS A 171 -15.63 -31.31 10.85
CA CYS A 171 -17.04 -30.92 10.91
C CYS A 171 -17.88 -31.69 9.90
N ASN A 172 -17.37 -31.88 8.68
CA ASN A 172 -18.04 -32.66 7.64
C ASN A 172 -18.20 -34.12 8.05
N LEU A 173 -17.17 -34.72 8.65
CA LEU A 173 -17.22 -36.10 9.15
C LEU A 173 -18.23 -36.25 10.29
N LYS A 174 -18.27 -35.29 11.23
CA LYS A 174 -19.30 -35.26 12.28
C LYS A 174 -20.70 -35.09 11.70
N LYS A 175 -20.85 -34.25 10.68
CA LYS A 175 -22.12 -34.04 9.97
C LYS A 175 -22.58 -35.31 9.26
N SER A 176 -21.69 -36.02 8.57
CA SER A 176 -22.04 -37.30 7.92
C SER A 176 -22.39 -38.36 8.94
N SER A 177 -21.61 -38.50 10.02
CA SER A 177 -21.93 -39.43 11.12
C SER A 177 -23.28 -39.10 11.77
N LEU A 178 -23.58 -37.82 12.01
CA LEU A 178 -24.89 -37.41 12.51
C LEU A 178 -26.00 -37.75 11.51
N GLN A 179 -25.78 -37.54 10.22
CA GLN A 179 -26.73 -37.90 9.17
C GLN A 179 -26.99 -39.41 9.16
N ASP A 180 -25.97 -40.24 9.36
CA ASP A 180 -26.10 -41.70 9.46
C ASP A 180 -26.89 -42.12 10.71
N HIS A 181 -26.73 -41.42 11.83
CA HIS A 181 -27.54 -41.64 13.03
C HIS A 181 -28.99 -41.20 12.82
N VAL A 182 -29.23 -40.08 12.13
CA VAL A 182 -30.58 -39.61 11.80
C VAL A 182 -31.28 -40.60 10.89
N SER A 183 -30.63 -41.10 9.83
CA SER A 183 -31.22 -42.11 8.95
C SER A 183 -31.49 -43.43 9.70
N SER A 184 -30.61 -43.85 10.61
CA SER A 184 -30.85 -45.00 11.47
C SER A 184 -32.07 -44.80 12.40
N LEU A 185 -32.25 -43.59 12.94
CA LEU A 185 -33.42 -43.25 13.75
C LEU A 185 -34.71 -43.20 12.93
N GLU A 186 -34.65 -42.73 11.68
CA GLU A 186 -35.79 -42.77 10.75
C GLU A 186 -36.25 -44.20 10.49
N VAL A 187 -35.31 -45.12 10.23
CA VAL A 187 -35.63 -46.56 10.07
C VAL A 187 -36.30 -47.15 11.31
N LEU A 188 -35.76 -46.88 12.50
CA LEU A 188 -36.36 -47.34 13.75
C LEU A 188 -37.74 -46.73 14.00
N ARG A 189 -37.93 -45.46 13.65
CA ARG A 189 -39.23 -44.79 13.73
C ARG A 189 -40.25 -45.45 12.81
N ASP A 190 -39.86 -45.77 11.59
CA ASP A 190 -40.71 -46.47 10.63
C ASP A 190 -41.06 -47.88 11.10
N GLU A 191 -40.12 -48.59 11.72
CA GLU A 191 -40.38 -49.89 12.35
C GLU A 191 -41.38 -49.78 13.50
N ILE A 192 -41.23 -48.79 14.39
CA ILE A 192 -42.20 -48.52 15.47
C ILE A 192 -43.57 -48.20 14.90
N ASN A 193 -43.65 -47.37 13.86
CA ASN A 193 -44.91 -47.03 13.20
C ASN A 193 -45.58 -48.29 12.64
N LEU A 194 -44.86 -49.12 11.89
CA LEU A 194 -45.37 -50.37 11.35
C LEU A 194 -45.85 -51.32 12.46
N MET A 195 -45.11 -51.42 13.57
CA MET A 195 -45.51 -52.22 14.72
C MET A 195 -46.76 -51.65 15.42
N SER A 196 -46.89 -50.33 15.48
CA SER A 196 -48.07 -49.66 16.02
C SER A 196 -49.31 -49.89 15.14
N GLU A 197 -49.16 -49.84 13.82
CA GLU A 197 -50.23 -50.16 12.86
C GLU A 197 -50.69 -51.60 13.01
N LYS A 198 -49.75 -52.55 13.07
CA LYS A 198 -50.04 -53.97 13.34
C LYS A 198 -50.76 -54.16 14.68
N LYS A 199 -50.34 -53.43 15.72
CA LYS A 199 -51.02 -53.44 17.03
C LYS A 199 -52.46 -52.94 16.89
N CYS A 200 -52.69 -51.79 16.24
CA CYS A 200 -54.03 -51.26 16.01
C CYS A 200 -54.90 -52.19 15.17
N GLU A 201 -54.33 -52.91 14.19
CA GLU A 201 -55.02 -53.96 13.46
C GLU A 201 -55.46 -55.13 14.34
N LEU A 202 -54.57 -55.60 15.22
CA LEU A 202 -54.89 -56.66 16.17
C LEU A 202 -55.93 -56.21 17.21
N GLU A 203 -55.84 -54.97 17.70
CA GLU A 203 -56.84 -54.37 18.58
C GLU A 203 -58.21 -54.27 17.90
N ARG A 204 -58.26 -53.86 16.63
CA ARG A 204 -59.50 -53.85 15.82
C ARG A 204 -60.08 -55.26 15.65
N LYS A 205 -59.24 -56.25 15.33
CA LYS A 205 -59.67 -57.66 15.22
C LYS A 205 -60.21 -58.19 16.55
N LEU A 206 -59.53 -57.88 17.66
CA LEU A 206 -59.97 -58.24 19.00
C LEU A 206 -61.33 -57.61 19.31
N GLN A 207 -61.51 -56.32 18.99
CA GLN A 207 -62.78 -55.64 19.22
C GLN A 207 -63.93 -56.26 18.39
N SER A 208 -63.68 -56.64 17.14
CA SER A 208 -64.67 -57.38 16.33
C SER A 208 -65.08 -58.69 17.00
N LEU A 209 -64.12 -59.49 17.46
CA LEU A 209 -64.39 -60.75 18.15
C LEU A 209 -65.12 -60.54 19.48
N LEU A 210 -64.82 -59.45 20.22
CA LEU A 210 -65.55 -59.10 21.43
C LEU A 210 -67.01 -58.73 21.12
N ASN A 211 -67.25 -57.93 20.07
CA ASN A 211 -68.59 -57.58 19.63
C ASN A 211 -69.36 -58.81 19.12
N GLU A 212 -68.71 -59.72 18.38
CA GLU A 212 -69.29 -60.99 17.95
C GLU A 212 -69.64 -61.88 19.15
N ARG A 213 -68.75 -61.98 20.14
CA ARG A 213 -69.02 -62.69 21.41
C ARG A 213 -70.18 -62.07 22.16
N GLU A 214 -70.27 -60.75 22.25
CA GLU A 214 -71.38 -60.05 22.90
C GLU A 214 -72.70 -60.26 22.15
N GLY A 215 -72.69 -60.22 20.81
CA GLY A 215 -73.84 -60.55 19.98
C GLY A 215 -74.30 -62.01 20.16
N LEU A 216 -73.36 -62.96 20.23
CA LEU A 216 -73.65 -64.35 20.57
C LEU A 216 -74.18 -64.49 22.00
N GLY A 217 -73.69 -63.67 22.95
CA GLY A 217 -74.20 -63.57 24.30
C GLY A 217 -75.67 -63.13 24.33
N LEU A 218 -76.02 -62.05 23.64
CA LEU A 218 -77.40 -61.59 23.51
C LEU A 218 -78.30 -62.64 22.83
N ALA A 219 -77.82 -63.30 21.79
CA ALA A 219 -78.56 -64.38 21.13
C ALA A 219 -78.78 -65.59 22.05
N LEU A 220 -77.80 -65.90 22.92
CA LEU A 220 -77.93 -66.92 23.94
C LEU A 220 -78.96 -66.50 25.00
N ASP A 221 -78.91 -65.26 25.49
CA ASP A 221 -79.87 -64.72 26.47
C ASP A 221 -81.31 -64.77 25.89
N GLU A 222 -81.51 -64.31 24.65
CA GLU A 222 -82.81 -64.42 23.96
C GLU A 222 -83.27 -65.87 23.81
N ALA A 223 -82.36 -66.80 23.50
CA ALA A 223 -82.69 -68.22 23.42
C ALA A 223 -83.08 -68.77 24.80
N THR A 224 -82.40 -68.35 25.87
CA THR A 224 -82.77 -68.72 27.24
C THR A 224 -84.13 -68.16 27.65
N ASP A 225 -84.44 -66.90 27.31
CA ASP A 225 -85.77 -66.31 27.56
C ASP A 225 -86.87 -67.04 26.79
N ARG A 226 -86.62 -67.41 25.52
CA ARG A 226 -87.55 -68.24 24.74
C ARG A 226 -87.77 -69.60 25.38
N ILE A 227 -86.70 -70.24 25.86
CA ILE A 227 -86.81 -71.52 26.60
C ILE A 227 -87.68 -71.32 27.85
N VAL A 228 -87.44 -70.28 28.65
CA VAL A 228 -88.24 -69.98 29.86
C VAL A 228 -89.71 -69.75 29.52
N MET A 229 -90.01 -69.00 28.44
CA MET A 229 -91.38 -68.78 27.98
C MET A 229 -92.06 -70.07 27.52
N LEU A 230 -91.36 -70.92 26.77
CA LEU A 230 -91.87 -72.23 26.35
C LEU A 230 -92.10 -73.16 27.54
N GLU A 231 -91.20 -73.15 28.53
CA GLU A 231 -91.39 -73.89 29.77
C GLU A 231 -92.61 -73.39 30.57
N HIS A 232 -92.84 -72.07 30.60
CA HIS A 232 -94.01 -71.50 31.24
C HIS A 232 -95.30 -71.93 30.53
N GLN A 233 -95.35 -71.80 29.21
CA GLN A 233 -96.48 -72.28 28.39
C GLN A 233 -96.72 -73.78 28.55
N ALA A 234 -95.67 -74.59 28.61
CA ALA A 234 -95.78 -76.02 28.87
C ALA A 234 -96.41 -76.29 30.25
N ARG A 235 -95.96 -75.59 31.31
CA ARG A 235 -96.56 -75.70 32.66
C ARG A 235 -98.03 -75.25 32.66
N GLU A 236 -98.37 -74.18 31.96
CA GLU A 236 -99.76 -73.71 31.81
C GLU A 236 -100.63 -74.74 31.07
N GLN A 237 -100.15 -75.29 29.95
CA GLN A 237 -100.85 -76.35 29.23
C GLN A 237 -101.01 -77.60 30.09
N GLU A 238 -100.00 -77.99 30.88
CA GLU A 238 -100.16 -79.07 31.85
C GLU A 238 -101.20 -78.73 32.93
N LEU A 239 -101.27 -77.48 33.40
CA LEU A 239 -102.31 -77.04 34.34
C LEU A 239 -103.70 -77.06 33.71
N GLN A 240 -103.84 -76.61 32.46
CA GLN A 240 -105.09 -76.68 31.69
C GLN A 240 -105.52 -78.13 31.46
N LEU A 241 -104.59 -79.01 31.11
CA LEU A 241 -104.86 -80.45 30.99
C LEU A 241 -105.31 -81.04 32.33
N ARG A 242 -104.67 -80.67 33.45
CA ARG A 242 -105.10 -81.07 34.79
C ARG A 242 -106.48 -80.52 35.14
N GLN A 243 -106.80 -79.28 34.77
CA GLN A 243 -108.13 -78.68 34.97
C GLN A 243 -109.18 -79.41 34.12
N ALA A 244 -108.95 -79.58 32.82
CA ALA A 244 -109.84 -80.32 31.93
C ALA A 244 -110.04 -81.77 32.40
N GLN A 245 -109.01 -82.41 32.96
CA GLN A 245 -109.14 -83.72 33.61
C GLN A 245 -110.08 -83.68 34.81
N ARG A 246 -109.96 -82.67 35.70
CA ARG A 246 -110.90 -82.48 36.82
C ARG A 246 -112.32 -82.19 36.34
N ASP A 247 -112.50 -81.30 35.38
CA ASP A 247 -113.81 -80.98 34.81
C ASP A 247 -114.46 -82.23 34.16
N LEU A 248 -113.67 -83.06 33.48
CA LEU A 248 -114.14 -84.36 32.97
C LEU A 248 -114.52 -85.32 34.08
N GLU A 249 -113.80 -85.35 35.20
CA GLU A 249 -114.16 -86.15 36.38
C GLU A 249 -115.45 -85.64 37.02
N GLU A 250 -115.60 -84.32 37.18
CA GLU A 250 -116.83 -83.69 37.67
C GLU A 250 -118.02 -83.94 36.74
N LEU A 251 -117.85 -83.81 35.42
CA LEU A 251 -118.88 -84.14 34.43
C LEU A 251 -119.19 -85.63 34.40
N ARG A 252 -118.22 -86.52 34.65
CA ARG A 252 -118.46 -87.96 34.81
C ARG A 252 -119.27 -88.24 36.06
N VAL A 253 -118.95 -87.62 37.19
CA VAL A 253 -119.73 -87.75 38.44
C VAL A 253 -121.13 -87.16 38.27
N ALA A 254 -121.26 -86.00 37.60
CA ALA A 254 -122.54 -85.39 37.27
C ALA A 254 -123.37 -86.29 36.35
N ASN A 255 -122.77 -86.88 35.31
CA ASN A 255 -123.42 -87.88 34.46
C ASN A 255 -123.81 -89.15 35.22
N CYS A 256 -122.99 -89.63 36.16
CA CYS A 256 -123.38 -90.72 37.06
C CYS A 256 -124.60 -90.32 37.90
N SER A 257 -124.62 -89.12 38.48
CA SER A 257 -125.75 -88.63 39.27
C SER A 257 -127.03 -88.38 38.45
N LEU A 258 -126.89 -87.97 37.18
CA LEU A 258 -128.00 -87.85 36.24
C LEU A 258 -128.48 -89.23 35.77
N GLY A 259 -127.57 -90.20 35.60
CA GLY A 259 -127.88 -91.61 35.38
C GLY A 259 -128.72 -92.20 36.52
N GLU A 260 -128.35 -91.94 37.77
CA GLU A 260 -129.09 -92.38 38.97
C GLU A 260 -130.48 -91.69 39.08
N ARG A 261 -130.61 -90.43 38.61
CA ARG A 261 -131.91 -89.73 38.51
C ARG A 261 -132.76 -90.19 37.32
N ILE A 262 -132.15 -90.77 36.29
CA ILE A 262 -132.84 -91.36 35.14
C ILE A 262 -133.34 -92.78 35.47
N GLU A 263 -132.60 -93.56 36.26
CA GLU A 263 -133.03 -94.92 36.66
C GLU A 263 -134.25 -94.94 37.60
N THR A 264 -134.52 -93.85 38.33
CA THR A 264 -135.67 -93.75 39.25
C THR A 264 -136.95 -93.19 38.62
N LEU A 265 -136.92 -92.76 37.35
CA LEU A 265 -138.04 -92.06 36.69
C LEU A 265 -138.42 -92.60 35.29
N SER A 266 -138.15 -93.87 34.96
CA SER A 266 -138.56 -94.40 33.64
C SER A 266 -139.23 -95.80 33.66
N ALA A 267 -140.31 -95.95 34.43
CA ALA A 267 -141.41 -96.84 34.08
C ALA A 267 -142.62 -95.99 33.64
N GLN A 268 -142.99 -96.13 32.36
CA GLN A 268 -144.12 -95.49 31.63
C GLN A 268 -143.78 -94.30 30.73
N SER A 269 -144.27 -94.43 29.48
CA SER A 269 -144.39 -93.46 28.37
C SER A 269 -143.07 -92.95 27.78
N SER A 270 -142.72 -93.17 26.50
CA SER A 270 -143.40 -93.01 25.20
C SER A 270 -143.54 -91.57 24.72
N SER A 271 -143.07 -91.36 23.47
CA SER A 271 -143.44 -90.34 22.48
C SER A 271 -142.55 -89.09 22.30
N PRO A 272 -142.48 -88.57 21.04
CA PRO A 272 -141.32 -87.92 20.46
C PRO A 272 -141.55 -86.41 20.23
N GLY A 273 -140.47 -85.66 20.01
CA GLY A 273 -140.56 -84.21 19.78
C GLY A 273 -139.31 -83.60 19.15
N PRO A 274 -139.38 -83.13 17.89
CA PRO A 274 -138.30 -82.49 17.15
C PRO A 274 -138.39 -80.94 17.14
N ARG A 275 -137.36 -80.32 16.54
CA ARG A 275 -137.26 -78.95 15.93
C ARG A 275 -136.52 -77.86 16.74
N SER A 276 -135.40 -77.38 16.17
CA SER A 276 -135.28 -76.09 15.47
C SER A 276 -133.86 -76.03 14.84
N LEU A 277 -133.64 -76.26 13.54
CA LEU A 277 -133.77 -75.32 12.42
C LEU A 277 -133.44 -73.87 12.81
N LEU A 278 -132.25 -73.41 12.38
CA LEU A 278 -132.15 -72.47 11.27
C LEU A 278 -130.96 -72.87 10.39
N HIS A 279 -131.24 -72.88 9.10
CA HIS A 279 -130.36 -73.16 7.97
C HIS A 279 -130.32 -71.86 7.16
N GLU A 280 -129.14 -71.46 6.73
CA GLU A 280 -128.96 -70.96 5.36
C GLU A 280 -127.51 -71.19 4.96
N MET A 281 -127.37 -71.89 3.84
CA MET A 281 -126.14 -71.98 3.06
C MET A 281 -125.89 -70.64 2.39
N GLU A 282 -124.61 -70.27 2.22
CA GLU A 282 -124.09 -69.89 0.91
C GLU A 282 -122.56 -69.97 0.92
N CYS A 283 -122.02 -70.32 -0.24
CA CYS A 283 -120.65 -70.74 -0.47
C CYS A 283 -119.67 -69.57 -0.68
N ASP A 284 -118.40 -69.97 -0.71
CA ASP A 284 -117.27 -69.42 -1.49
C ASP A 284 -116.35 -68.33 -0.89
N ASP A 285 -115.07 -68.75 -0.87
CA ASP A 285 -113.83 -68.05 -1.21
C ASP A 285 -113.14 -67.02 -0.28
N ASP A 286 -111.81 -67.16 -0.34
CA ASP A 286 -110.71 -66.23 -0.09
C ASP A 286 -110.15 -65.96 1.33
N GLU A 287 -108.99 -66.61 1.54
CA GLU A 287 -107.68 -66.02 1.82
C GLU A 287 -107.48 -64.90 2.89
N SER A 288 -106.45 -65.15 3.70
CA SER A 288 -105.44 -64.17 4.15
C SER A 288 -105.80 -63.17 5.25
N ARG A 289 -105.57 -63.53 6.53
CA ARG A 289 -105.43 -62.57 7.64
C ARG A 289 -104.34 -62.91 8.69
N GLU A 290 -103.09 -63.04 8.26
CA GLU A 290 -101.91 -62.87 9.15
C GLU A 290 -101.03 -61.66 8.81
N SER A 291 -101.32 -60.91 7.74
CA SER A 291 -100.54 -59.70 7.36
C SER A 291 -100.92 -58.42 8.13
N GLU A 292 -101.99 -58.42 8.94
CA GLU A 292 -102.52 -57.18 9.54
C GLU A 292 -101.79 -56.74 10.84
N LEU A 293 -101.10 -57.65 11.53
CA LEU A 293 -100.35 -57.36 12.76
C LEU A 293 -98.88 -56.98 12.50
N ALA A 294 -98.27 -57.51 11.43
CA ALA A 294 -96.92 -57.13 11.00
C ALA A 294 -96.92 -55.72 10.39
N PHE A 295 -97.91 -55.40 9.54
CA PHE A 295 -98.10 -54.06 8.97
C PHE A 295 -98.28 -52.98 10.04
N ARG A 296 -99.05 -53.26 11.11
CA ARG A 296 -99.25 -52.30 12.22
C ARG A 296 -97.96 -51.97 12.99
N LYS A 297 -97.04 -52.93 13.15
CA LYS A 297 -95.75 -52.70 13.82
C LYS A 297 -94.77 -51.90 12.95
N GLU A 298 -94.77 -52.15 11.65
CA GLU A 298 -93.94 -51.40 10.68
C GLU A 298 -94.43 -49.95 10.53
N VAL A 299 -95.74 -49.72 10.52
CA VAL A 299 -96.37 -48.39 10.51
C VAL A 299 -96.05 -47.59 11.79
N LEU A 300 -95.97 -48.23 12.95
CA LEU A 300 -95.54 -47.60 14.20
C LEU A 300 -94.06 -47.20 14.19
N SER A 301 -93.20 -48.02 13.60
CA SER A 301 -91.77 -47.72 13.44
C SER A 301 -91.58 -46.50 12.51
N ALA A 302 -92.27 -46.49 11.36
CA ALA A 302 -92.25 -45.37 10.42
C ALA A 302 -92.76 -44.07 11.05
N TYR A 303 -93.83 -44.13 11.85
CA TYR A 303 -94.37 -42.97 12.58
C TYR A 303 -93.35 -42.37 13.57
N LYS A 304 -92.65 -43.20 14.35
CA LYS A 304 -91.61 -42.75 15.30
C LYS A 304 -90.40 -42.14 14.58
N GLN A 305 -89.98 -42.73 13.45
CA GLN A 305 -88.87 -42.23 12.64
C GLN A 305 -89.20 -40.88 11.97
N LEU A 306 -90.42 -40.71 11.44
CA LEU A 306 -90.89 -39.45 10.85
C LEU A 306 -90.96 -38.33 11.91
N ARG A 307 -91.42 -38.64 13.14
CA ARG A 307 -91.50 -37.64 14.22
C ARG A 307 -90.11 -37.18 14.70
N LEU A 308 -89.15 -38.10 14.83
CA LEU A 308 -87.74 -37.78 15.09
C LEU A 308 -87.10 -36.92 13.99
N ALA A 309 -87.46 -37.14 12.73
CA ALA A 309 -87.00 -36.32 11.61
C ALA A 309 -87.60 -34.90 11.66
N CYS A 310 -88.88 -34.75 12.03
CA CYS A 310 -89.50 -33.44 12.30
C CYS A 310 -88.78 -32.69 13.43
N ASP A 311 -88.43 -33.38 14.51
CA ASP A 311 -87.72 -32.76 15.64
C ASP A 311 -86.31 -32.30 15.23
N ARG A 312 -85.56 -33.11 14.47
CA ARG A 312 -84.25 -32.71 13.95
C ARG A 312 -84.32 -31.50 13.02
N LEU A 313 -85.35 -31.40 12.18
CA LEU A 313 -85.62 -30.24 11.33
C LEU A 313 -85.99 -28.98 12.15
N ARG A 314 -86.68 -29.13 13.29
CA ARG A 314 -86.94 -28.02 14.23
C ARG A 314 -85.69 -27.57 14.99
N HIS A 315 -84.81 -28.48 15.40
CA HIS A 315 -83.56 -28.15 16.09
C HIS A 315 -82.51 -27.53 15.16
N SER A 316 -82.51 -27.87 13.87
CA SER A 316 -81.67 -27.21 12.83
C SER A 316 -82.03 -25.73 12.61
N ARG A 317 -83.15 -25.25 13.15
CA ARG A 317 -83.68 -23.89 13.00
C ARG A 317 -83.09 -22.89 14.00
N GLY A 318 -82.31 -23.33 14.99
CA GLY A 318 -81.57 -22.45 15.89
C GLY A 318 -82.43 -21.43 16.66
N ASP A 319 -83.60 -21.84 17.15
CA ASP A 319 -84.41 -21.01 18.05
C ASP A 319 -84.18 -21.48 19.49
N SER A 320 -83.13 -20.96 20.13
CA SER A 320 -82.74 -21.28 21.51
C SER A 320 -83.30 -20.32 22.55
N ILE A 321 -84.32 -19.51 22.25
CA ILE A 321 -84.81 -18.54 23.23
C ILE A 321 -86.35 -18.46 23.19
N ILE A 322 -86.96 -19.08 24.21
CA ILE A 322 -88.39 -19.05 24.60
C ILE A 322 -89.23 -20.20 24.02
N SER A 323 -89.18 -21.37 24.67
CA SER A 323 -90.36 -22.20 24.97
C SER A 323 -89.95 -23.40 25.83
N ASP A 324 -89.57 -23.12 27.07
CA ASP A 324 -89.25 -24.12 28.10
C ASP A 324 -90.50 -24.69 28.81
N VAL A 325 -91.67 -24.73 28.16
CA VAL A 325 -92.93 -25.11 28.86
C VAL A 325 -93.81 -26.14 28.13
N GLU A 326 -93.49 -26.58 26.91
CA GLU A 326 -94.33 -27.59 26.22
C GLU A 326 -93.54 -28.78 25.63
N SER A 327 -92.45 -29.19 26.28
CA SER A 327 -91.85 -30.51 26.08
C SER A 327 -92.14 -31.41 27.28
N MET A 328 -93.43 -31.59 27.57
CA MET A 328 -93.93 -32.59 28.50
C MET A 328 -95.26 -33.10 27.96
N PHE A 329 -95.22 -34.05 27.02
CA PHE A 329 -96.18 -35.15 26.87
C PHE A 329 -95.59 -36.15 25.86
N CYS A 330 -94.72 -37.03 26.33
CA CYS A 330 -94.51 -38.32 25.69
C CYS A 330 -95.52 -39.27 26.33
N GLU A 331 -96.73 -39.35 25.77
CA GLU A 331 -97.63 -40.47 26.09
C GLU A 331 -97.34 -41.62 25.13
N ASP A 332 -96.96 -42.76 25.71
CA ASP A 332 -96.78 -44.02 25.02
C ASP A 332 -98.09 -44.46 24.35
N ILE A 333 -98.17 -44.30 23.03
CA ILE A 333 -99.30 -44.79 22.23
C ILE A 333 -99.17 -46.32 22.14
N SER A 334 -100.05 -47.02 22.86
CA SER A 334 -100.23 -48.48 22.76
C SER A 334 -100.79 -48.89 21.37
N PRO A 335 -100.53 -50.13 20.90
CA PRO A 335 -100.84 -50.55 19.53
C PRO A 335 -102.33 -50.53 19.14
N SER A 336 -103.22 -50.35 20.12
CA SER A 336 -104.68 -50.32 19.97
C SER A 336 -105.29 -48.91 19.78
N MET A 337 -104.48 -47.84 19.77
CA MET A 337 -104.95 -46.44 19.68
C MET A 337 -104.51 -45.70 18.40
N LEU A 338 -104.16 -46.42 17.33
CA LEU A 338 -103.88 -45.78 16.03
C LEU A 338 -105.19 -45.45 15.30
N LYS A 339 -105.65 -44.21 15.46
CA LYS A 339 -106.69 -43.65 14.59
C LYS A 339 -106.10 -43.38 13.20
N VAL A 340 -106.87 -43.75 12.17
CA VAL A 340 -106.59 -43.41 10.76
C VAL A 340 -106.50 -41.88 10.67
N GLY A 341 -105.32 -41.37 10.31
CA GLY A 341 -105.07 -39.93 10.21
C GLY A 341 -103.80 -39.45 10.91
N LEU A 342 -103.34 -40.10 11.99
CA LEU A 342 -102.15 -39.63 12.75
C LEU A 342 -100.86 -39.66 11.92
N LEU A 343 -100.69 -40.66 11.07
CA LEU A 343 -99.56 -40.73 10.12
C LEU A 343 -99.69 -39.67 9.03
N SER A 344 -100.92 -39.35 8.62
CA SER A 344 -101.20 -38.29 7.64
C SER A 344 -100.93 -36.90 8.24
N GLU A 345 -101.21 -36.68 9.52
CA GLU A 345 -100.89 -35.44 10.24
C GLU A 345 -99.38 -35.27 10.40
N VAL A 346 -98.64 -36.31 10.80
CA VAL A 346 -97.18 -36.22 10.91
C VAL A 346 -96.53 -36.06 9.54
N VAL A 347 -97.03 -36.74 8.50
CA VAL A 347 -96.55 -36.55 7.12
C VAL A 347 -96.94 -35.16 6.59
N GLN A 348 -98.10 -34.61 6.96
CA GLN A 348 -98.50 -33.23 6.66
C GLN A 348 -97.64 -32.21 7.40
N ASP A 349 -97.27 -32.45 8.66
CA ASP A 349 -96.35 -31.60 9.42
C ASP A 349 -94.93 -31.66 8.85
N LEU A 350 -94.46 -32.83 8.42
CA LEU A 350 -93.15 -33.02 7.82
C LEU A 350 -93.09 -32.43 6.40
N SER A 351 -94.15 -32.60 5.61
CA SER A 351 -94.27 -31.91 4.33
C SER A 351 -94.43 -30.40 4.50
N ARG A 352 -95.12 -29.91 5.54
CA ARG A 352 -95.18 -28.48 5.88
C ARG A 352 -93.83 -27.94 6.34
N LEU A 353 -93.07 -28.67 7.16
CA LEU A 353 -91.71 -28.32 7.58
C LEU A 353 -90.71 -28.35 6.40
N ILE A 354 -90.80 -29.35 5.52
CA ILE A 354 -90.01 -29.43 4.29
C ILE A 354 -90.38 -28.29 3.35
N GLN A 355 -91.66 -27.96 3.23
CA GLN A 355 -92.15 -26.89 2.38
C GLN A 355 -91.85 -25.51 3.00
N GLU A 356 -91.69 -25.38 4.32
CA GLU A 356 -91.14 -24.18 4.98
C GLU A 356 -89.61 -24.04 4.80
N VAL A 357 -88.86 -25.14 4.77
CA VAL A 357 -87.40 -25.13 4.50
C VAL A 357 -87.13 -24.85 3.02
N LEU A 358 -87.91 -25.45 2.12
CA LEU A 358 -87.88 -25.16 0.69
C LEU A 358 -88.36 -23.74 0.41
N ASN A 359 -89.45 -23.28 1.04
CA ASN A 359 -89.87 -21.90 0.95
C ASN A 359 -88.85 -20.94 1.55
N ARG A 360 -88.03 -21.28 2.56
CA ARG A 360 -86.90 -20.40 2.99
C ARG A 360 -85.77 -20.37 1.97
N ARG A 361 -85.47 -21.48 1.31
CA ARG A 361 -84.47 -21.57 0.22
C ARG A 361 -84.93 -20.83 -1.04
N GLU A 362 -86.23 -20.82 -1.30
CA GLU A 362 -86.88 -20.11 -2.41
C GLU A 362 -87.24 -18.65 -2.05
N SER A 363 -87.52 -18.32 -0.78
CA SER A 363 -87.75 -16.94 -0.31
C SER A 363 -86.46 -16.15 -0.15
N GLN A 364 -85.30 -16.80 0.02
CA GLN A 364 -83.99 -16.16 -0.14
C GLN A 364 -83.60 -15.93 -1.60
N SER A 365 -84.33 -16.51 -2.56
CA SER A 365 -83.99 -16.42 -3.99
C SER A 365 -85.08 -15.79 -4.86
N SER A 366 -86.31 -15.55 -4.38
CA SER A 366 -87.39 -15.11 -5.29
C SER A 366 -88.60 -14.42 -4.68
N SER A 367 -88.49 -13.69 -3.55
CA SER A 367 -89.53 -12.74 -3.12
C SER A 367 -89.01 -11.62 -2.21
N SER A 368 -88.15 -10.78 -2.76
CA SER A 368 -88.13 -9.35 -2.40
C SER A 368 -87.63 -8.55 -3.61
N SER A 369 -88.34 -8.64 -4.74
CA SER A 369 -88.09 -7.84 -5.96
C SER A 369 -88.40 -6.34 -5.79
N SER A 370 -88.26 -5.80 -4.58
CA SER A 370 -88.32 -4.38 -4.25
C SER A 370 -87.49 -4.03 -3.01
N SER A 371 -87.43 -4.89 -1.98
CA SER A 371 -86.57 -4.68 -0.79
C SER A 371 -85.25 -5.47 -0.82
N GLY A 372 -85.20 -6.60 -1.52
CA GLY A 372 -83.98 -7.35 -1.83
C GLY A 372 -83.19 -6.67 -2.94
N ILE A 373 -83.86 -6.01 -3.90
CA ILE A 373 -83.17 -5.10 -4.84
C ILE A 373 -82.55 -3.93 -4.08
N GLU A 374 -83.21 -3.40 -3.04
CA GLU A 374 -82.67 -2.32 -2.20
C GLU A 374 -81.48 -2.80 -1.35
N LEU A 375 -81.58 -4.00 -0.76
CA LEU A 375 -80.47 -4.60 0.00
C LEU A 375 -79.31 -5.08 -0.89
N GLU A 376 -79.59 -5.56 -2.10
CA GLU A 376 -78.62 -5.97 -3.13
C GLU A 376 -77.95 -4.74 -3.76
N LEU A 377 -78.71 -3.67 -4.04
CA LEU A 377 -78.16 -2.35 -4.42
C LEU A 377 -77.37 -1.72 -3.26
N GLU A 378 -77.77 -1.91 -2.00
CA GLU A 378 -76.98 -1.46 -0.84
C GLU A 378 -75.70 -2.27 -0.69
N LEU A 379 -75.74 -3.60 -0.88
CA LEU A 379 -74.55 -4.46 -0.86
C LEU A 379 -73.62 -4.16 -2.05
N GLU A 380 -74.17 -3.92 -3.25
CA GLU A 380 -73.43 -3.48 -4.42
C GLU A 380 -72.85 -2.08 -4.20
N ALA A 381 -73.61 -1.16 -3.61
CA ALA A 381 -73.10 0.17 -3.25
C ALA A 381 -72.02 0.10 -2.17
N GLU A 382 -72.11 -0.82 -1.21
CA GLU A 382 -71.06 -1.07 -0.22
C GLU A 382 -69.83 -1.73 -0.83
N LEU A 383 -70.01 -2.68 -1.76
CA LEU A 383 -68.93 -3.26 -2.56
C LEU A 383 -68.26 -2.21 -3.42
N HIS A 384 -69.01 -1.32 -4.08
CA HIS A 384 -68.45 -0.20 -4.85
C HIS A 384 -67.74 0.80 -3.94
N ARG A 385 -68.30 1.16 -2.79
CA ARG A 385 -67.62 2.00 -1.79
C ARG A 385 -66.33 1.35 -1.27
N ALA A 386 -66.33 0.04 -1.04
CA ALA A 386 -65.15 -0.72 -0.64
C ALA A 386 -64.10 -0.76 -1.77
N HIS A 387 -64.52 -1.02 -3.02
CA HIS A 387 -63.63 -0.96 -4.19
C HIS A 387 -63.06 0.44 -4.40
N GLU A 388 -63.86 1.50 -4.29
CA GLU A 388 -63.38 2.88 -4.35
C GLU A 388 -62.39 3.20 -3.22
N SER A 389 -62.62 2.66 -2.01
CA SER A 389 -61.69 2.82 -0.90
C SER A 389 -60.38 2.08 -1.13
N LEU A 390 -60.43 0.86 -1.70
CA LEU A 390 -59.26 0.09 -2.10
C LEU A 390 -58.50 0.78 -3.23
N GLU A 391 -59.17 1.32 -4.23
CA GLU A 391 -58.54 2.11 -5.29
C GLU A 391 -57.88 3.39 -4.75
N LYS A 392 -58.50 4.06 -3.77
CA LYS A 392 -57.88 5.22 -3.10
C LYS A 392 -56.63 4.81 -2.34
N VAL A 393 -56.67 3.70 -1.59
CA VAL A 393 -55.50 3.16 -0.88
C VAL A 393 -54.41 2.72 -1.86
N GLN A 394 -54.77 2.08 -2.98
CA GLN A 394 -53.86 1.70 -4.06
C GLN A 394 -53.16 2.93 -4.64
N LYS A 395 -53.92 3.97 -5.01
CA LYS A 395 -53.36 5.25 -5.49
C LYS A 395 -52.46 5.92 -4.46
N HIS A 396 -52.79 5.83 -3.17
CA HIS A 396 -51.93 6.32 -2.10
C HIS A 396 -50.63 5.51 -1.98
N LEU A 397 -50.68 4.18 -2.10
CA LEU A 397 -49.48 3.33 -2.14
C LEU A 397 -48.60 3.66 -3.35
N ASP A 398 -49.19 3.80 -4.54
CA ASP A 398 -48.45 4.16 -5.76
C ASP A 398 -47.75 5.53 -5.59
N SER A 399 -48.46 6.53 -5.04
CA SER A 399 -47.87 7.84 -4.76
C SER A 399 -46.70 7.77 -3.75
N ARG A 400 -46.79 6.88 -2.75
CA ARG A 400 -45.72 6.66 -1.77
C ARG A 400 -44.55 5.90 -2.37
N GLU A 401 -44.79 4.95 -3.26
CA GLU A 401 -43.72 4.28 -4.00
C GLU A 401 -42.96 5.26 -4.90
N GLU A 402 -43.66 6.18 -5.58
CA GLU A 402 -42.99 7.21 -6.37
C GLU A 402 -42.19 8.19 -5.49
N GLU A 403 -42.71 8.59 -4.34
CA GLU A 403 -41.96 9.41 -3.37
C GLU A 403 -40.72 8.68 -2.84
N LEU A 404 -40.84 7.38 -2.55
CA LEU A 404 -39.70 6.55 -2.15
C LEU A 404 -38.66 6.46 -3.27
N LYS A 405 -39.10 6.27 -4.53
CA LYS A 405 -38.21 6.29 -5.71
C LYS A 405 -37.45 7.61 -5.84
N ARG A 406 -38.14 8.75 -5.73
CA ARG A 406 -37.53 10.09 -5.74
C ARG A 406 -36.53 10.27 -4.60
N ARG A 407 -36.85 9.78 -3.39
CA ARG A 407 -35.93 9.81 -2.24
C ARG A 407 -34.71 8.93 -2.46
N THR A 408 -34.87 7.73 -3.02
CA THR A 408 -33.73 6.86 -3.35
C THR A 408 -32.83 7.49 -4.40
N GLU A 409 -33.39 8.14 -5.42
CA GLU A 409 -32.61 8.88 -6.43
C GLU A 409 -31.83 10.05 -5.80
N GLN A 410 -32.46 10.83 -4.91
CA GLN A 410 -31.78 11.90 -4.18
C GLN A 410 -30.66 11.37 -3.28
N VAL A 411 -30.87 10.24 -2.60
CA VAL A 411 -29.84 9.58 -1.79
C VAL A 411 -28.68 9.14 -2.67
N MET A 412 -28.94 8.53 -3.83
CA MET A 412 -27.89 8.14 -4.78
C MET A 412 -27.12 9.36 -5.31
N GLU A 413 -27.81 10.46 -5.64
CA GLU A 413 -27.18 11.70 -6.09
C GLU A 413 -26.29 12.32 -5.00
N LEU A 414 -26.80 12.41 -3.77
CA LEU A 414 -26.03 12.93 -2.63
C LEU A 414 -24.83 12.03 -2.30
N THR A 415 -24.98 10.72 -2.41
CA THR A 415 -23.89 9.75 -2.21
C THR A 415 -22.81 9.90 -3.27
N SER A 416 -23.20 10.09 -4.54
CA SER A 416 -22.26 10.39 -5.63
C SER A 416 -21.53 11.71 -5.39
N LYS A 417 -22.25 12.77 -4.98
CA LYS A 417 -21.66 14.07 -4.64
C LYS A 417 -20.68 13.97 -3.47
N LEU A 418 -21.01 13.21 -2.43
CA LEU A 418 -20.12 12.94 -1.30
C LEU A 418 -18.84 12.22 -1.76
N SER A 419 -18.98 11.16 -2.55
CA SER A 419 -17.82 10.42 -3.08
C SER A 419 -16.87 11.29 -3.90
N VAL A 420 -17.39 12.22 -4.72
CA VAL A 420 -16.56 13.16 -5.47
C VAL A 420 -15.85 14.15 -4.52
N ARG A 421 -16.56 14.70 -3.53
CA ARG A 421 -15.95 15.59 -2.54
C ARG A 421 -14.88 14.89 -1.71
N ASP A 422 -15.09 13.63 -1.34
CA ASP A 422 -14.11 12.82 -0.60
C ASP A 422 -12.85 12.58 -1.44
N ALA A 423 -12.99 12.32 -2.75
CA ALA A 423 -11.86 12.18 -3.66
C ALA A 423 -11.09 13.50 -3.86
N GLU A 424 -11.78 14.63 -3.97
CA GLU A 424 -11.15 15.96 -4.05
C GLU A 424 -10.41 16.31 -2.75
N LEU A 425 -10.99 16.03 -1.59
CA LEU A 425 -10.34 16.22 -0.31
C LEU A 425 -9.10 15.33 -0.17
N ALA A 426 -9.18 14.06 -0.59
CA ALA A 426 -8.03 13.17 -0.62
C ALA A 426 -6.91 13.73 -1.51
N GLY A 427 -7.24 14.18 -2.72
CA GLY A 427 -6.28 14.82 -3.64
C GLY A 427 -5.61 16.06 -3.02
N MET A 428 -6.40 16.95 -2.43
CA MET A 428 -5.87 18.14 -1.74
C MET A 428 -4.98 17.79 -0.54
N THR A 429 -5.31 16.72 0.21
CA THR A 429 -4.47 16.27 1.32
C THR A 429 -3.15 15.69 0.83
N GLU A 430 -3.14 14.92 -0.26
CA GLU A 430 -1.92 14.40 -0.85
C GLU A 430 -1.02 15.51 -1.40
N GLU A 431 -1.59 16.53 -2.06
CA GLU A 431 -0.83 17.69 -2.53
C GLU A 431 -0.19 18.47 -1.37
N ARG A 432 -0.92 18.69 -0.28
CA ARG A 432 -0.39 19.28 0.95
C ARG A 432 0.76 18.45 1.51
N ASP A 433 0.63 17.13 1.56
CA ASP A 433 1.63 16.24 2.15
C ASP A 433 2.89 16.16 1.27
N ARG A 434 2.73 16.17 -0.05
CA ARG A 434 3.86 16.34 -1.00
C ARG A 434 4.60 17.66 -0.75
N ALA A 435 3.88 18.77 -0.67
CA ALA A 435 4.48 20.08 -0.42
C ALA A 435 5.19 20.17 0.95
N ARG A 436 4.67 19.47 1.98
CA ARG A 436 5.36 19.36 3.28
C ARG A 436 6.65 18.54 3.18
N SER A 437 6.62 17.41 2.50
CA SER A 437 7.81 16.57 2.28
C SER A 437 8.90 17.34 1.54
N ASP A 438 8.55 18.06 0.47
CA ASP A 438 9.51 18.88 -0.29
C ASP A 438 10.14 19.97 0.59
N LEU A 439 9.34 20.60 1.46
CA LEU A 439 9.85 21.60 2.39
C LEU A 439 10.82 20.98 3.41
N GLU A 440 10.50 19.81 3.96
CA GLU A 440 11.37 19.07 4.89
C GLU A 440 12.69 18.67 4.21
N GLU A 441 12.66 18.16 2.98
CA GLU A 441 13.86 17.84 2.21
C GLU A 441 14.74 19.07 1.94
N THR A 442 14.13 20.22 1.61
CA THR A 442 14.92 21.45 1.43
C THR A 442 15.53 21.97 2.73
N HIS A 443 14.88 21.75 3.88
CA HIS A 443 15.44 22.07 5.19
C HIS A 443 16.62 21.16 5.53
N LEU A 444 16.48 19.85 5.30
CA LEU A 444 17.57 18.89 5.47
C LEU A 444 18.77 19.25 4.58
N ALA A 445 18.52 19.62 3.32
CA ALA A 445 19.58 20.07 2.41
C ALA A 445 20.30 21.33 2.90
N LYS A 446 19.59 22.30 3.48
CA LYS A 446 20.21 23.50 4.08
C LYS A 446 21.02 23.16 5.32
N ASP A 447 20.52 22.29 6.19
CA ASP A 447 21.22 21.87 7.41
C ASP A 447 22.50 21.08 7.08
N GLU A 448 22.48 20.27 6.03
CA GLU A 448 23.67 19.60 5.51
C GLU A 448 24.73 20.58 4.97
N VAL A 449 24.31 21.62 4.26
CA VAL A 449 25.21 22.68 3.77
C VAL A 449 25.84 23.43 4.95
N VAL A 450 25.05 23.76 5.99
CA VAL A 450 25.56 24.41 7.20
C VAL A 450 26.56 23.51 7.93
N ARG A 451 26.27 22.20 8.04
CA ARG A 451 27.17 21.23 8.67
C ARG A 451 28.51 21.14 7.94
N LYS A 452 28.48 21.02 6.61
CA LYS A 452 29.70 21.02 5.77
C LYS A 452 30.49 22.33 5.92
N ALA A 453 29.81 23.47 6.02
CA ALA A 453 30.48 24.75 6.25
C ALA A 453 31.18 24.82 7.62
N TRP A 454 30.58 24.25 8.66
CA TRP A 454 31.23 24.13 9.97
C TRP A 454 32.44 23.20 9.93
N GLU A 455 32.35 22.04 9.28
CA GLU A 455 33.48 21.12 9.12
C GLU A 455 34.66 21.77 8.38
N VAL A 456 34.38 22.51 7.30
CA VAL A 456 35.42 23.25 6.55
C VAL A 456 36.08 24.32 7.42
N ARG A 457 35.28 25.08 8.18
CA ARG A 457 35.79 26.09 9.12
C ARG A 457 36.68 25.42 10.18
N ASP A 458 36.21 24.35 10.80
CA ASP A 458 36.92 23.68 11.88
C ASP A 458 38.22 23.03 11.38
N ALA A 459 38.21 22.46 10.18
CA ALA A 459 39.42 21.96 9.51
C ALA A 459 40.40 23.09 9.17
N ALA A 460 39.92 24.27 8.76
CA ALA A 460 40.76 25.44 8.53
C ALA A 460 41.37 25.96 9.84
N VAL A 461 40.59 26.01 10.92
CA VAL A 461 41.07 26.39 12.26
C VAL A 461 42.12 25.39 12.76
N ALA A 462 41.90 24.09 12.58
CA ALA A 462 42.88 23.06 12.94
C ALA A 462 44.20 23.25 12.17
N ARG A 463 44.14 23.46 10.84
CA ARG A 463 45.34 23.73 10.02
C ARG A 463 46.07 24.99 10.46
N LYS A 464 45.34 26.07 10.76
CA LYS A 464 45.92 27.31 11.29
C LYS A 464 46.67 27.05 12.60
N ASN A 465 46.04 26.35 13.56
CA ASN A 465 46.66 26.03 14.84
C ASN A 465 47.92 25.18 14.66
N THR A 466 47.93 24.21 13.73
CA THR A 466 49.12 23.41 13.43
C THR A 466 50.27 24.27 12.94
N VAL A 467 50.01 25.17 11.97
CA VAL A 467 51.04 26.09 11.44
C VAL A 467 51.52 27.06 12.51
N GLU A 468 50.62 27.57 13.37
CA GLU A 468 51.01 28.42 14.50
C GLU A 468 51.95 27.69 15.49
N VAL A 469 51.68 26.41 15.77
CA VAL A 469 52.56 25.57 16.59
C VAL A 469 53.92 25.34 15.91
N GLU A 470 53.95 25.07 14.61
CA GLU A 470 55.20 24.93 13.85
C GLU A 470 56.01 26.23 13.80
N LEU A 471 55.33 27.37 13.65
CA LEU A 471 55.95 28.69 13.70
C LEU A 471 56.55 28.95 15.09
N ALA A 472 55.85 28.57 16.16
CA ALA A 472 56.39 28.68 17.51
C ALA A 472 57.63 27.80 17.70
N LYS A 473 57.64 26.57 17.16
CA LYS A 473 58.81 25.67 17.19
C LYS A 473 60.01 26.27 16.44
N THR A 474 59.83 26.69 15.20
CA THR A 474 60.92 27.30 14.42
C THR A 474 61.46 28.56 15.09
N ARG A 475 60.60 29.37 15.74
CA ARG A 475 61.05 30.52 16.54
C ARG A 475 61.91 30.08 17.72
N ILE A 476 61.54 29.00 18.42
CA ILE A 476 62.36 28.44 19.49
C ILE A 476 63.70 27.95 18.94
N ASP A 477 63.71 27.24 17.80
CA ASP A 477 64.94 26.74 17.18
C ASP A 477 65.89 27.89 16.80
N VAL A 478 65.36 28.99 16.24
CA VAL A 478 66.15 30.20 15.95
C VAL A 478 66.69 30.84 17.23
N MET A 479 65.89 30.91 18.30
CA MET A 479 66.36 31.42 19.59
C MET A 479 67.48 30.54 20.17
N GLN A 480 67.38 29.22 20.05
CA GLN A 480 68.41 28.28 20.48
C GLN A 480 69.70 28.41 19.66
N ALA A 481 69.59 28.49 18.33
CA ALA A 481 70.74 28.70 17.44
C ALA A 481 71.45 30.03 17.73
N ASN A 482 70.69 31.11 18.00
CA ASN A 482 71.26 32.39 18.41
C ASN A 482 71.97 32.29 19.77
N SER A 483 71.42 31.55 20.74
CA SER A 483 72.09 31.30 22.03
C SER A 483 73.42 30.57 21.83
N GLN A 484 73.42 29.51 21.03
CA GLN A 484 74.64 28.74 20.71
C GLN A 484 75.68 29.61 19.99
N LEU A 485 75.25 30.48 19.08
CA LEU A 485 76.14 31.41 18.39
C LEU A 485 76.76 32.41 19.38
N MET A 486 75.97 32.96 20.31
CA MET A 486 76.46 33.86 21.35
C MET A 486 77.48 33.17 22.25
N GLU A 487 77.22 31.93 22.66
CA GLU A 487 78.16 31.11 23.43
C GLU A 487 79.46 30.86 22.65
N ALA A 488 79.38 30.53 21.36
CA ALA A 488 80.56 30.30 20.52
C ALA A 488 81.37 31.59 20.30
N ILE A 489 80.70 32.73 20.11
CA ILE A 489 81.36 34.04 20.04
C ILE A 489 82.08 34.33 21.36
N GLN A 490 81.41 34.10 22.49
CA GLN A 490 82.00 34.34 23.81
C GLN A 490 83.22 33.45 24.05
N GLN A 491 83.15 32.16 23.75
CA GLN A 491 84.30 31.25 23.81
C GLN A 491 85.44 31.71 22.88
N LYS A 492 85.12 32.15 21.66
CA LYS A 492 86.12 32.69 20.72
C LYS A 492 86.79 33.95 21.28
N VAL A 493 86.02 34.85 21.89
CA VAL A 493 86.55 36.05 22.55
C VAL A 493 87.47 35.67 23.70
N GLU A 494 87.06 34.74 24.56
CA GLU A 494 87.89 34.24 25.66
C GLU A 494 89.20 33.62 25.17
N LEU A 495 89.16 32.78 24.13
CA LEU A 495 90.36 32.22 23.51
C LEU A 495 91.26 33.30 22.89
N SER A 496 90.68 34.32 22.25
CA SER A 496 91.46 35.44 21.70
C SER A 496 92.15 36.25 22.80
N GLN A 497 91.48 36.50 23.92
CA GLN A 497 92.06 37.15 25.10
C GLN A 497 93.19 36.30 25.70
N GLN A 498 93.01 34.97 25.79
CA GLN A 498 94.07 34.07 26.23
C GLN A 498 95.27 34.11 25.29
N LEU A 499 95.07 34.13 23.97
CA LEU A 499 96.15 34.25 23.00
C LEU A 499 96.91 35.58 23.11
N GLU A 500 96.20 36.69 23.28
CA GLU A 500 96.81 38.01 23.54
C GLU A 500 97.64 37.99 24.82
N GLN A 501 97.14 37.36 25.89
CA GLN A 501 97.89 37.17 27.13
C GLN A 501 99.16 36.33 26.92
N TRP A 502 99.06 35.20 26.22
CA TRP A 502 100.21 34.37 25.85
C TRP A 502 101.23 35.12 24.99
N GLN A 503 100.77 35.95 24.05
CA GLN A 503 101.65 36.79 23.24
C GLN A 503 102.42 37.78 24.11
N MET A 504 101.75 38.42 25.07
CA MET A 504 102.37 39.35 26.00
C MET A 504 103.41 38.65 26.90
N ASP A 505 103.08 37.47 27.43
CA ASP A 505 103.99 36.67 28.26
C ASP A 505 105.22 36.21 27.47
N MET A 506 105.04 35.78 26.21
CA MET A 506 106.15 35.42 25.32
C MET A 506 107.02 36.62 24.95
N GLN A 507 106.44 37.78 24.70
CA GLN A 507 107.19 39.03 24.48
C GLN A 507 108.01 39.39 25.72
N SER A 508 107.43 39.30 26.92
CA SER A 508 108.15 39.53 28.18
C SER A 508 109.30 38.55 28.36
N LEU A 509 109.10 37.26 28.05
CA LEU A 509 110.16 36.24 28.10
C LEU A 509 111.29 36.53 27.10
N LEU A 510 110.96 36.97 25.89
CA LEU A 510 111.94 37.37 24.89
C LEU A 510 112.71 38.62 25.33
N ASP A 511 112.03 39.62 25.88
CA ASP A 511 112.64 40.82 26.43
C ASP A 511 113.56 40.49 27.60
N ASP A 512 113.15 39.60 28.49
CA ASP A 512 113.97 39.16 29.61
C ASP A 512 115.15 38.30 29.16
N GLN A 513 114.97 37.43 28.16
CA GLN A 513 116.10 36.74 27.52
C GLN A 513 117.06 37.71 26.82
N MET A 514 116.55 38.77 26.18
CA MET A 514 117.38 39.79 25.55
C MET A 514 118.15 40.57 26.62
N LYS A 515 117.49 41.01 27.69
CA LYS A 515 118.13 41.66 28.85
C LYS A 515 119.16 40.75 29.50
N GLU A 516 118.87 39.46 29.66
CA GLU A 516 119.81 38.50 30.23
C GLU A 516 121.01 38.27 29.31
N LYS A 517 120.80 38.16 28.00
CA LYS A 517 121.89 38.09 27.01
C LYS A 517 122.73 39.36 27.00
N LEU A 518 122.11 40.54 27.07
CA LEU A 518 122.81 41.81 27.21
C LEU A 518 123.60 41.86 28.52
N CYS A 519 123.01 41.48 29.66
CA CYS A 519 123.70 41.35 30.94
C CYS A 519 124.86 40.34 30.90
N ARG A 520 124.68 39.18 30.25
CA ARG A 520 125.74 38.17 30.06
C ARG A 520 126.83 38.69 29.14
N GLN A 521 126.48 39.40 28.07
CA GLN A 521 127.44 40.01 27.15
C GLN A 521 128.19 41.16 27.81
N GLU A 522 127.55 41.96 28.66
CA GLU A 522 128.18 42.98 29.48
C GLU A 522 129.11 42.36 30.53
N ARG A 523 128.69 41.28 31.20
CA ARG A 523 129.56 40.50 32.10
C ARG A 523 130.72 39.83 31.37
N ALA A 524 130.50 39.29 30.18
CA ALA A 524 131.55 38.72 29.32
C ALA A 524 132.49 39.81 28.81
N ARG A 525 131.98 41.00 28.43
CA ARG A 525 132.80 42.18 28.11
C ARG A 525 133.57 42.70 29.33
N GLN A 526 133.02 42.63 30.54
CA GLN A 526 133.75 42.94 31.77
C GLN A 526 134.82 41.87 32.07
N GLY A 527 134.56 40.59 31.79
CA GLY A 527 135.53 39.49 31.88
C GLY A 527 136.64 39.57 30.82
N ASP A 528 136.32 39.90 29.58
CA ASP A 528 137.27 40.15 28.49
C ASP A 528 138.03 41.47 28.67
N ASN A 529 137.44 42.49 29.30
CA ASN A 529 138.16 43.70 29.70
C ASN A 529 139.19 43.42 30.81
N LEU A 530 139.01 42.37 31.62
CA LEU A 530 140.04 41.89 32.56
C LEU A 530 141.14 41.04 31.87
N ALA A 531 140.82 40.36 30.75
CA ALA A 531 141.78 39.56 29.98
C ALA A 531 142.55 40.35 28.90
N ASN A 532 141.97 41.43 28.35
CA ASN A 532 142.52 42.21 27.24
C ASN A 532 143.02 43.62 27.63
N SER A 533 142.97 43.97 28.92
CA SER A 533 143.61 45.18 29.48
C SER A 533 145.06 44.93 29.96
N LYS A 534 145.90 44.41 29.06
CA LYS A 534 147.37 44.63 29.10
C LYS A 534 147.87 45.02 27.70
N ARG A 535 147.55 46.26 27.27
CA ARG A 535 148.47 47.31 26.74
C ARG A 535 147.80 48.22 25.69
N PRO A 536 148.22 49.49 25.59
CA PRO A 536 147.25 50.58 25.49
C PRO A 536 147.32 51.43 24.21
N SER A 537 146.18 52.14 24.02
CA SER A 537 146.04 53.53 23.56
C SER A 537 146.33 53.89 22.09
N THR A 538 145.29 54.36 21.39
CA THR A 538 145.05 55.75 20.92
C THR A 538 143.98 55.72 19.81
N ARG A 539 142.77 56.26 20.00
CA ARG A 539 142.28 57.66 19.90
C ARG A 539 141.75 58.03 18.50
N ARG A 540 140.54 58.63 18.49
CA ARG A 540 139.85 59.49 17.48
C ARG A 540 139.03 58.75 16.40
N LEU A 541 137.92 59.25 15.84
CA LEU A 541 136.94 60.33 16.07
C LEU A 541 135.92 60.22 14.88
N PHE A 542 134.71 60.77 15.04
CA PHE A 542 133.64 60.99 14.02
C PHE A 542 132.95 59.74 13.48
N GLY A 543 131.63 59.68 13.24
CA GLY A 543 130.55 60.67 13.30
C GLY A 543 129.47 60.30 12.28
N LEU A 544 128.20 60.65 12.60
CA LEU A 544 127.10 61.04 11.69
C LEU A 544 126.05 60.02 11.17
N PHE A 545 124.84 60.60 11.06
CA PHE A 545 123.56 60.22 10.39
C PHE A 545 122.69 59.17 11.09
N GLN A 546 121.48 59.46 11.61
CA GLN A 546 120.32 60.29 11.21
C GLN A 546 119.52 59.74 10.02
N ARG A 547 118.44 58.98 10.32
CA ARG A 547 117.05 59.36 10.02
C ARG A 547 116.07 58.46 10.75
#